data_AF-V4LS31-F1
#
_entry.id   AF-V4LS31-F1
#
_cell.length_a   1.000
_cell.length_b   1.000
_cell.length_c   1.000
_cell.angle_alpha   90.00
_cell.angle_beta   90.00
_cell.angle_gamma   90.00
#
_symmetry.space_group_name_H-M   'P 1'
#
loop_
_entity.id
_entity.type
_entity.pdbx_description
1 polymer ?
#
loop_
_entity_poly.entity_id
_entity_poly.type
_entity_poly.pdbx_seq_one_letter_code
_entity_poly.pdbx_strand_id
1 'polypeptide(L)'
;MMQVLVHYMENEGDIGEYFDKYHERLNMGEMLRISVLDVRFENMDQNSDNIIILEEEDGTPHFTSIDHEISLPFFVRFGEK
;
A
#
# COMPACT_ATOMS: atom_id res chain seq x y z
N MET A 1 -10.58 7.06 -21.67
CA MET A 1 -10.91 7.00 -20.23
C MET A 1 -10.32 5.72 -19.70
N MET A 2 -9.26 5.79 -18.89
CA MET A 2 -8.63 4.60 -18.30
C MET A 2 -9.51 4.15 -17.13
N GLN A 3 -10.04 2.94 -17.20
CA GLN A 3 -10.85 2.36 -16.11
C GLN A 3 -9.93 1.49 -15.26
N VAL A 4 -9.80 1.84 -13.99
CA VAL A 4 -9.05 1.07 -12.99
C VAL A 4 -10.02 0.12 -12.30
N LEU A 5 -9.72 -1.18 -12.29
CA LEU A 5 -10.49 -2.17 -11.54
C LEU A 5 -9.88 -2.28 -10.13
N VAL A 6 -10.65 -1.92 -9.12
CA VAL A 6 -10.26 -2.02 -7.70
C VAL A 6 -11.08 -3.13 -7.03
N HIS A 7 -10.41 -3.97 -6.25
CA HIS A 7 -11.09 -4.97 -5.42
C HIS A 7 -11.40 -4.37 -4.05
N TYR A 8 -12.64 -4.47 -3.60
CA TYR A 8 -13.03 -4.03 -2.27
C TYR A 8 -12.50 -5.00 -1.21
N MET A 9 -11.92 -4.45 -0.14
CA MET A 9 -11.45 -5.20 1.02
C MET A 9 -12.10 -4.59 2.27
N GLU A 10 -12.62 -5.42 3.17
CA GLU A 10 -13.03 -4.96 4.49
C GLU A 10 -11.77 -4.54 5.27
N ASN A 11 -11.78 -3.31 5.79
CA ASN A 11 -10.64 -2.66 6.40
C ASN A 11 -10.75 -2.73 7.93
N GLU A 12 -9.68 -3.11 8.61
CA GLU A 12 -9.58 -3.06 10.07
C GLU A 12 -8.88 -1.79 10.60
N GLY A 13 -8.08 -1.12 9.77
CA GLY A 13 -7.41 0.16 10.03
C GLY A 13 -6.29 0.47 9.03
N ASP A 14 -5.69 1.66 9.15
CA ASP A 14 -4.43 2.01 8.48
C ASP A 14 -3.21 1.61 9.31
N ILE A 15 -2.05 1.53 8.65
CA ILE A 15 -0.82 1.12 9.34
C ILE A 15 -0.31 2.15 10.35
N GLY A 16 -0.64 3.43 10.20
CA GLY A 16 -0.23 4.47 11.14
C GLY A 16 -0.80 4.19 12.53
N GLU A 17 -2.12 3.99 12.61
CA GLU A 17 -2.79 3.67 13.88
C GLU A 17 -2.37 2.31 14.46
N TYR A 18 -2.09 1.33 13.60
CA TYR A 18 -1.67 0.00 14.04
C TYR A 18 -0.24 -0.02 14.58
N PHE A 19 0.67 0.71 13.92
CA PHE A 19 2.07 0.81 14.32
C PHE A 19 2.19 1.30 15.77
N ASP A 20 1.44 2.34 16.12
CA ASP A 20 1.48 2.93 17.46
C ASP A 20 1.06 1.95 18.58
N LYS A 21 0.18 0.99 18.26
CA LYS A 21 -0.37 0.03 19.23
C LYS A 21 0.32 -1.32 19.24
N TYR A 22 0.84 -1.76 18.09
CA TYR A 22 1.20 -3.16 17.83
C TYR A 22 2.50 -3.32 17.02
N HIS A 23 3.43 -2.36 17.09
CA HIS A 23 4.69 -2.37 16.32
C HIS A 23 5.50 -3.70 16.41
N GLU A 24 5.37 -4.46 17.50
CA GLU A 24 6.01 -5.76 17.69
C GLU A 24 5.42 -6.89 16.83
N ARG A 25 4.19 -6.72 16.32
CA ARG A 25 3.47 -7.70 15.48
C ARG A 25 3.70 -7.46 13.99
N LEU A 26 4.48 -6.44 13.62
CA LEU A 26 4.68 -6.06 12.21
C LEU A 26 5.44 -7.14 11.44
N ASN A 27 4.85 -7.57 10.33
CA ASN A 27 5.51 -8.38 9.33
C ASN A 27 6.44 -7.51 8.47
N MET A 28 7.69 -7.35 8.92
CA MET A 28 8.71 -6.58 8.21
C MET A 28 8.99 -7.09 6.78
N GLY A 29 8.71 -8.36 6.49
CA GLY A 29 8.86 -8.93 5.16
C GLY A 29 7.85 -8.35 4.16
N GLU A 30 6.61 -8.13 4.58
CA GLU A 30 5.57 -7.50 3.77
C GLU A 30 5.83 -6.00 3.61
N MET A 31 6.23 -5.32 4.69
CA MET A 31 6.62 -3.92 4.64
C MET A 31 7.75 -3.67 3.65
N LEU A 32 8.78 -4.53 3.66
CA LEU A 32 9.86 -4.44 2.69
C LEU A 32 9.38 -4.65 1.26
N ARG A 33 8.42 -5.57 1.02
CA ARG A 33 7.85 -5.78 -0.32
C ARG A 33 7.12 -4.53 -0.81
N ILE A 34 6.31 -3.90 0.04
CA ILE A 34 5.62 -2.65 -0.27
C ILE A 34 6.65 -1.56 -0.62
N SER A 35 7.64 -1.32 0.26
CA SER A 35 8.68 -0.31 0.01
C SER A 35 9.46 -0.55 -1.29
N VAL A 36 9.74 -1.81 -1.63
CA VAL A 36 10.41 -2.14 -2.91
C VAL A 36 9.54 -1.80 -4.11
N LEU A 37 8.22 -2.02 -4.03
CA LEU A 37 7.29 -1.66 -5.10
C LEU A 37 7.20 -0.14 -5.25
N ASP A 38 7.08 0.61 -4.15
CA ASP A 38 7.01 2.08 -4.17
C ASP A 38 8.23 2.70 -4.82
N VAL A 39 9.43 2.24 -4.43
CA VAL A 39 10.69 2.70 -5.02
C VAL A 39 10.76 2.34 -6.50
N ARG A 40 10.36 1.12 -6.87
CA ARG A 40 10.45 0.63 -8.25
C ARG A 40 9.50 1.37 -9.20
N PHE A 41 8.32 1.72 -8.71
CA PHE A 41 7.31 2.42 -9.48
C PHE A 41 7.36 3.93 -9.30
N GLU A 42 8.30 4.44 -8.51
CA GLU A 42 8.39 5.87 -8.17
C GLU A 42 7.04 6.40 -7.67
N ASN A 43 6.39 5.65 -6.76
CA ASN A 43 5.14 6.09 -6.15
C ASN A 43 5.43 7.35 -5.33
N MET A 44 4.85 8.48 -5.75
CA MET A 44 5.11 9.79 -5.15
C MET A 44 4.17 10.14 -3.99
N ASP A 45 3.14 9.32 -3.74
CA ASP A 45 2.09 9.61 -2.76
C ASP A 45 1.92 8.52 -1.70
N GLN A 46 2.84 7.54 -1.67
CA GLN A 46 2.77 6.50 -0.65
C GLN A 46 3.06 7.06 0.75
N ASN A 47 2.12 6.84 1.66
CA ASN A 47 2.22 7.16 3.08
C ASN A 47 1.49 6.10 3.94
N SER A 48 1.42 6.29 5.26
CA SER A 48 0.79 5.35 6.20
C SER A 48 -0.71 5.14 5.93
N ASP A 49 -1.40 6.19 5.51
CA ASP A 49 -2.84 6.17 5.31
C ASP A 49 -3.20 5.36 4.05
N ASN A 50 -2.23 5.17 3.17
CA ASN A 50 -2.33 4.39 1.93
C ASN A 50 -1.89 2.93 2.11
N ILE A 51 -1.72 2.46 3.35
CA ILE A 51 -1.44 1.05 3.67
C ILE A 51 -2.53 0.54 4.59
N ILE A 52 -3.34 -0.38 4.07
CA ILE A 52 -4.43 -1.04 4.79
C ILE A 52 -3.90 -2.28 5.50
N ILE A 53 -4.51 -2.58 6.65
CA ILE A 53 -4.30 -3.81 7.40
C ILE A 53 -5.52 -4.71 7.36
N LEU A 54 -5.24 -6.00 7.25
CA LEU A 54 -6.18 -7.08 7.47
C LEU A 54 -5.58 -8.03 8.52
N GLU A 55 -6.20 -8.17 9.69
CA GLU A 55 -5.82 -9.18 10.69
C GLU A 55 -6.62 -10.48 10.44
N GLU A 56 -5.90 -11.60 10.33
CA GLU A 56 -6.54 -12.92 10.27
C GLU A 56 -7.12 -13.30 11.65
N GLU A 57 -7.97 -14.33 11.71
CA GLU A 57 -8.57 -14.79 12.97
C GLU A 57 -7.55 -15.18 14.05
N ASP A 58 -6.32 -15.55 13.64
CA ASP A 58 -5.22 -15.90 14.55
C ASP A 58 -4.40 -14.69 15.05
N GLY A 59 -4.77 -13.49 14.61
CA GLY A 59 -4.07 -12.27 14.95
C GLY A 59 -2.89 -11.93 14.04
N THR A 60 -2.71 -12.61 12.91
CA THR A 60 -1.62 -12.29 11.98
C THR A 60 -2.01 -11.08 11.11
N PRO A 61 -1.27 -9.96 11.15
CA PRO A 61 -1.57 -8.82 10.29
C PRO A 61 -0.98 -9.01 8.89
N HIS A 62 -1.77 -8.64 7.89
CA HIS A 62 -1.37 -8.53 6.49
C HIS A 62 -1.49 -7.11 5.99
N PHE A 63 -0.45 -6.63 5.31
CA PHE A 63 -0.37 -5.25 4.83
C PHE A 63 -0.58 -5.17 3.31
N THR A 64 -1.43 -4.25 2.88
CA THR A 64 -1.68 -3.98 1.45
C THR A 64 -1.62 -2.49 1.17
N SER A 65 -0.73 -2.09 0.26
CA SER A 65 -0.68 -0.73 -0.27
C SER A 65 -1.83 -0.47 -1.25
N ILE A 66 -2.52 0.65 -1.10
CA ILE A 66 -3.58 1.14 -1.97
C ILE A 66 -3.22 2.49 -2.59
N ASP A 67 -4.10 3.01 -3.44
CA ASP A 67 -3.98 4.36 -4.03
C ASP A 67 -2.66 4.61 -4.79
N HIS A 68 -2.50 3.87 -5.90
CA HIS A 68 -1.29 3.87 -6.73
C HIS A 68 -1.33 4.88 -7.89
N GLU A 69 -2.24 5.85 -7.86
CA GLU A 69 -2.51 6.73 -9.02
C GLU A 69 -1.33 7.64 -9.38
N ILE A 70 -0.52 8.02 -8.38
CA ILE A 70 0.67 8.86 -8.56
C ILE A 70 1.95 8.01 -8.59
N SER A 71 1.87 6.89 -9.32
CA SER A 71 3.00 6.01 -9.65
C SER A 71 3.38 6.14 -11.14
N LEU A 72 4.59 5.73 -11.49
CA LEU A 72 5.13 5.71 -12.85
C LEU A 72 5.08 7.08 -13.59
N PRO A 73 5.50 8.19 -12.94
CA PRO A 73 5.37 9.54 -13.50
C PRO A 73 6.13 9.72 -14.83
N PHE A 74 7.22 8.96 -15.03
CA PHE A 74 7.99 9.02 -16.28
C PHE A 74 7.24 8.36 -17.45
N PHE A 75 6.56 7.22 -17.24
CA PHE A 75 5.88 6.49 -18.33
C PHE A 75 4.60 7.20 -18.81
N VAL A 76 3.88 7.87 -17.92
CA VAL A 76 2.70 8.68 -18.28
C VAL A 76 3.08 9.80 -19.26
N ARG A 77 4.27 10.41 -19.12
CA ARG A 77 4.74 11.51 -19.98
C ARG A 77 5.12 11.10 -21.41
N PHE A 78 5.37 9.83 -21.68
CA PHE A 78 5.70 9.35 -23.04
C PHE A 78 4.51 8.75 -23.79
N GLY A 79 3.37 8.51 -23.10
CA GLY A 79 2.13 8.05 -23.71
C GLY A 79 1.24 9.17 -24.27
N GLU A 80 1.56 10.44 -23.99
CA GLU A 80 0.81 11.63 -24.43
C GLU A 80 1.37 12.28 -25.72
N LYS A 81 2.03 11.51 -26.60
CA LYS A 81 2.44 12.00 -27.93
C LYS A 81 1.65 11.37 -29.06
#